data_AF-A0A1E5V080-F1
#
_entry.id   AF-A0A1E5V080-F1
#
_cell.length_a   1.000
_cell.length_b   1.000
_cell.length_c   1.000
_cell.angle_alpha   90.00
_cell.angle_beta   90.00
_cell.angle_gamma   90.00
#
_symmetry.space_group_name_H-M   'P 1'
#
loop_
_entity.id
_entity.type
_entity.pdbx_description
1 polymer ?
#
loop_
_entity_poly.entity_id
_entity_poly.type
_entity_poly.pdbx_seq_one_letter_code
_entity_poly.pdbx_strand_id
1 'polypeptide(L)' 'MASSVGAAREIMKTHHLAFSTRPIGPATRLALAEGSEGLIFAPYGDGWRQLCKICTLELLSARRVQSFRAARE' A
#
# COMPACT_ATOMS: atom_id res chain seq x y z
N MET A 1 0.25 -9.49 17.98
CA MET A 1 0.97 -8.25 17.58
C MET A 1 2.42 -8.61 17.33
N ALA A 2 3.06 -8.10 16.28
CA ALA A 2 4.51 -8.24 16.12
C ALA A 2 5.21 -7.13 16.91
N SER A 3 5.89 -7.49 17.99
CA SER A 3 6.55 -6.56 18.92
C SER A 3 8.07 -6.65 18.90
N SER A 4 8.65 -7.37 17.95
CA SER A 4 10.10 -7.48 17.77
C SER A 4 10.48 -7.30 16.29
N VAL A 5 11.74 -6.92 16.05
CA VAL A 5 12.29 -6.80 14.68
C VAL A 5 12.19 -8.13 13.94
N GLY A 6 12.46 -9.25 14.63
CA GLY A 6 12.34 -10.59 14.07
C GLY A 6 10.91 -10.90 13.61
N ALA A 7 9.93 -10.68 14.50
CA ALA A 7 8.51 -10.90 14.18
C ALA A 7 8.02 -9.99 13.05
N ALA A 8 8.43 -8.71 13.05
CA ALA A 8 8.07 -7.78 11.99
C ALA A 8 8.69 -8.20 10.64
N ARG A 9 9.96 -8.65 10.62
CA ARG A 9 10.61 -9.15 9.42
C ARG A 9 9.94 -10.39 8.88
N GLU A 10 9.60 -11.34 9.75
CA GLU A 10 8.92 -12.58 9.38
C GLU A 10 7.57 -12.28 8.69
N ILE A 11 6.76 -11.38 9.25
CA ILE A 11 5.49 -10.96 8.64
C ILE A 11 5.74 -10.20 7.32
N MET A 12 6.62 -9.20 7.32
CA MET A 12 6.74 -8.24 6.20
C MET A 12 7.62 -8.73 5.04
N LYS A 13 8.41 -9.79 5.24
CA LYS A 13 9.30 -10.34 4.21
C LYS A 13 8.98 -11.79 3.89
N THR A 14 8.86 -12.65 4.90
CA THR A 14 8.66 -14.09 4.68
C THR A 14 7.21 -14.41 4.35
N HIS A 15 6.27 -13.86 5.13
CA HIS A 15 4.84 -14.14 4.97
C HIS A 15 4.05 -12.96 4.38
N HIS A 16 4.72 -12.03 3.72
CA HIS A 16 4.13 -10.77 3.27
C HIS A 16 2.86 -10.95 2.43
N LEU A 17 2.78 -11.98 1.58
CA LEU A 17 1.59 -12.28 0.77
C LEU A 17 0.36 -12.62 1.62
N ALA A 18 0.54 -13.42 2.68
CA ALA A 18 -0.54 -13.79 3.58
C ALA A 18 -1.10 -12.59 4.35
N PHE A 19 -0.29 -11.54 4.53
CA PHE A 19 -0.64 -10.31 5.23
C PHE A 19 -0.81 -9.10 4.30
N SER A 20 -0.85 -9.30 2.98
CA SER A 20 -0.92 -8.20 2.01
C SER A 20 -2.32 -7.60 1.87
N THR A 21 -3.37 -8.38 2.11
CA THR A 21 -4.76 -7.90 2.05
C THR A 21 -5.16 -7.30 3.39
N ARG A 22 -5.68 -6.06 3.37
CA ARG A 22 -6.15 -5.35 4.56
C ARG A 22 -7.67 -5.53 4.73
N PRO A 23 -8.14 -6.04 5.88
CA PRO A 23 -9.57 -6.09 6.16
C PRO A 23 -10.20 -4.69 6.17
N ILE A 24 -11.32 -4.53 5.47
CA ILE A 24 -12.08 -3.28 5.44
C ILE A 24 -13.06 -3.26 6.61
N GLY A 25 -12.85 -2.33 7.55
CA GLY A 25 -13.72 -2.12 8.69
C GLY A 25 -15.04 -1.43 8.32
N PRO A 26 -16.06 -1.47 9.20
CA PRO A 26 -17.38 -0.89 8.91
C PRO A 26 -17.34 0.61 8.56
N ALA A 27 -16.56 1.40 9.28
CA ALA A 27 -16.42 2.84 9.02
C ALA A 27 -15.84 3.11 7.62
N THR A 28 -14.82 2.36 7.22
CA THR A 28 -14.22 2.47 5.88
C THR A 28 -15.20 2.05 4.79
N ARG A 29 -15.99 1.00 5.03
CA ARG A 29 -17.02 0.55 4.08
C ARG A 29 -18.15 1.57 3.90
N LEU A 30 -18.46 2.36 4.93
CA LEU A 30 -19.41 3.47 4.83
C LEU A 30 -18.82 4.70 4.13
N ALA A 31 -17.52 4.93 4.30
CA ALA A 31 -16.85 6.12 3.76
C ALA A 31 -16.43 5.97 2.29
N LEU A 32 -16.17 4.74 1.83
CA LEU A 32 -15.75 4.44 0.47
C LEU A 32 -16.92 3.93 -0.36
N ALA A 33 -17.04 4.43 -1.59
CA ALA A 33 -17.92 3.81 -2.57
C ALA A 33 -17.41 2.39 -2.91
N GLU A 34 -18.32 1.48 -3.22
CA GLU A 34 -17.96 0.13 -3.67
C GLU A 34 -17.03 0.21 -4.90
N GLY A 35 -15.89 -0.49 -4.87
CA GLY A 35 -14.89 -0.44 -5.94
C GLY A 35 -13.90 0.72 -5.85
N SER A 36 -13.95 1.56 -4.80
CA SER A 36 -13.03 2.68 -4.57
C SER A 36 -11.95 2.40 -3.52
N GLU A 37 -11.62 1.13 -3.29
CA GLU A 37 -10.68 0.70 -2.26
C GLU A 37 -9.22 1.14 -2.51
N GLY A 38 -8.90 1.43 -3.78
CA GLY A 38 -7.62 2.01 -4.20
C GLY A 38 -6.39 1.21 -3.77
N LEU A 39 -5.23 1.87 -3.66
CA LEU A 39 -3.97 1.22 -3.29
C LEU A 39 -3.97 0.66 -1.84
N ILE A 40 -4.77 1.27 -0.96
CA ILE A 40 -4.72 1.03 0.49
C ILE A 40 -5.56 -0.18 0.89
N PHE A 41 -6.77 -0.31 0.35
CA PHE A 41 -7.75 -1.32 0.78
C PHE A 41 -8.04 -2.38 -0.28
N ALA A 42 -7.58 -2.21 -1.53
CA ALA A 42 -7.82 -3.23 -2.54
C ALA A 42 -7.15 -4.56 -2.13
N PRO A 43 -7.84 -5.71 -2.33
CA PRO A 43 -7.28 -7.00 -2.04
C PRO A 43 -6.05 -7.28 -2.91
N TYR A 44 -5.10 -8.04 -2.37
CA TYR A 44 -3.90 -8.42 -3.12
C TYR A 44 -4.29 -9.26 -4.35
N GLY A 45 -3.76 -8.87 -5.51
CA GLY A 45 -4.06 -9.50 -6.80
C GLY A 45 -3.43 -8.73 -7.95
N ASP A 46 -3.72 -9.10 -9.20
CA ASP A 46 -3.14 -8.45 -10.38
C ASP A 46 -3.50 -6.96 -10.46
N GLY A 47 -4.75 -6.60 -10.16
CA GLY A 47 -5.18 -5.21 -10.12
C GLY A 47 -4.35 -4.39 -9.12
N TRP A 48 -4.23 -4.86 -7.87
CA TRP A 48 -3.41 -4.18 -6.86
C TRP A 48 -1.94 -4.08 -7.28
N ARG A 49 -1.34 -5.15 -7.84
CA ARG A 49 0.04 -5.13 -8.34
C ARG A 49 0.23 -4.09 -9.45
N GLN A 50 -0.73 -3.97 -10.36
CA GLN A 50 -0.72 -2.96 -11.41
C GLN A 50 -0.81 -1.54 -10.84
N LEU A 51 -1.71 -1.30 -9.87
CA LEU A 51 -1.79 -0.02 -9.17
C LEU A 51 -0.46 0.33 -8.48
N CYS A 52 0.14 -0.62 -7.74
CA CYS A 52 1.46 -0.43 -7.11
C CYS A 52 2.53 -0.03 -8.13
N LYS A 53 2.56 -0.69 -9.30
CA LYS A 53 3.51 -0.39 -10.38
C LYS A 53 3.32 1.03 -10.89
N ILE A 54 2.08 1.45 -11.17
CA ILE A 54 1.77 2.81 -11.64
C ILE A 54 2.21 3.84 -10.58
N CYS A 55 1.81 3.66 -9.33
CA CYS A 55 2.20 4.58 -8.25
C CYS A 55 3.73 4.67 -8.11
N THR A 56 4.44 3.54 -8.21
CA THR A 56 5.91 3.52 -8.11
C THR A 56 6.57 4.27 -9.25
N LEU A 57 6.12 4.09 -10.48
CA LEU A 57 6.75 4.70 -11.66
C LEU A 57 6.38 6.17 -11.82
N GLU A 58 5.11 6.51 -11.64
CA GLU A 58 4.60 7.84 -12.02
C GLU A 58 4.60 8.84 -10.86
N LEU A 59 4.36 8.35 -9.64
CA LEU A 59 4.19 9.21 -8.46
C LEU A 59 5.41 9.17 -7.53
N LEU A 60 5.98 7.98 -7.31
CA LEU A 60 7.02 7.74 -6.31
C LEU A 60 8.40 7.48 -6.90
N SER A 61 8.60 7.72 -8.19
CA SER A 61 9.91 7.58 -8.82
C SER A 61 10.88 8.66 -8.33
N ALA A 62 12.18 8.35 -8.33
CA ALA A 62 13.22 9.29 -7.91
C ALA A 62 13.13 10.64 -8.65
N ARG A 63 12.85 10.60 -9.96
CA ARG A 63 12.65 11.79 -10.79
C ARG A 63 11.47 12.63 -10.29
N ARG A 64 10.32 12.00 -10.04
CA ARG A 64 9.12 12.70 -9.54
C ARG A 64 9.37 13.30 -8.16
N VAL A 65 9.95 12.53 -7.25
CA VAL A 65 10.30 12.99 -5.89
C VAL A 65 11.25 14.20 -5.94
N GLN A 66 12.25 14.18 -6.83
CA GLN A 66 13.16 15.32 -7.02
C GLN A 66 12.45 16.56 -7.58
N SER A 67 11.48 16.39 -8.49
CA SER A 67 10.72 17.53 -9.02
C SER A 67 9.89 18.25 -7.95
N PHE A 68 9.50 17.56 -6.88
CA PHE A 68 8.77 18.15 -5.74
C PHE A 68 9.68 18.73 -4.64
N ARG A 69 11.00 18.79 -4.87
CA ARG A 69 11.96 19.22 -3.85
C ARG A 69 11.64 20.59 -3.25
N ALA A 70 11.26 21.56 -4.09
CA ALA A 70 10.95 22.93 -3.68
C ALA A 70 9.69 23.06 -2.79
N ALA A 71 8.80 22.07 -2.77
CA ALA A 71 7.64 22.07 -1.88
C ALA A 71 7.92 21.39 -0.52
N ARG A 72 9.07 20.73 -0.38
CA ARG A 72 9.45 19.97 0.82
C ARG A 72 10.48 20.70 1.69
N GLU A 73 11.30 21.55 1.07
CA GLU A 73 12.33 22.39 1.70
C GLU A 73 11.79 23.82 1.87
#